data_AF-A0A6A1UI26-F1
#
_entry.id   AF-A0A6A1UI26-F1
#
_cell.length_a   1.000
_cell.length_b   1.000
_cell.length_c   1.000
_cell.angle_alpha   90.00
_cell.angle_beta   90.00
_cell.angle_gamma   90.00
#
_symmetry.space_group_name_H-M   'P 1'
#
loop_
_entity.id
_entity.type
_entity.pdbx_description
1 polymer ?
#
loop_
_entity_poly.entity_id
_entity_poly.type
_entity_poly.pdbx_seq_one_letter_code
_entity_poly.pdbx_strand_id
1 'polypeptide(L)'
;MNPRNYILLSNIYAAAGRWLEVREMRTWLRQKGLNKTPGCSWIVVRSQLHYFTAGDTSHPQSEKLYANLNSLLSLIKENGYVHDLCVISHDEGEYG
;
A
#
# COMPACT_ATOMS: atom_id res chain seq x y z
N MET A 1 5.57 -1.83 -23.19
CA MET A 1 5.24 -0.64 -22.37
C MET A 1 5.63 -0.95 -20.93
N ASN A 2 6.49 -0.14 -20.28
CA ASN A 2 7.11 -0.51 -18.99
C ASN A 2 6.44 0.24 -17.83
N PRO A 3 5.67 -0.43 -16.94
CA PRO A 3 4.99 0.22 -15.81
C PRO A 3 5.92 1.05 -14.92
N ARG A 4 7.19 0.62 -14.77
CA ARG A 4 8.20 1.35 -13.97
C ARG A 4 8.47 2.76 -14.47
N ASN A 5 8.53 2.98 -15.79
CA ASN A 5 8.81 4.30 -16.36
C ASN A 5 7.65 5.26 -16.09
N TYR A 6 6.42 4.74 -16.13
CA TYR A 6 5.22 5.51 -15.84
C TYR A 6 5.10 5.83 -14.34
N ILE A 7 5.45 4.88 -13.48
CA ILE A 7 5.54 5.12 -12.04
C ILE A 7 6.57 6.21 -11.73
N LEU A 8 7.75 6.16 -12.38
CA LEU A 8 8.78 7.19 -12.21
C LEU A 8 8.29 8.57 -12.63
N LEU A 9 7.66 8.67 -13.81
CA LEU A 9 7.12 9.94 -14.29
C LEU A 9 5.95 10.44 -13.42
N SER A 10 5.10 9.54 -12.90
CA SER A 10 4.08 9.89 -11.91
C SER A 10 4.70 10.45 -10.63
N ASN A 11 5.83 9.90 -10.18
CA ASN A 11 6.54 10.42 -9.01
C ASN A 11 7.15 11.80 -9.28
N ILE A 12 7.66 12.05 -10.49
CA ILE A 12 8.14 13.38 -10.91
C ILE A 12 6.98 14.40 -10.88
N TYR A 13 5.80 14.03 -11.37
CA TYR A 13 4.61 14.89 -11.27
C TYR A 13 4.17 15.14 -9.83
N ALA A 14 4.22 14.11 -8.96
CA ALA A 14 3.90 14.26 -7.54
C ALA A 14 4.88 15.22 -6.84
N ALA A 15 6.19 15.09 -7.11
CA ALA A 15 7.21 15.99 -6.56
C ALA A 15 7.04 17.44 -7.02
N ALA A 16 6.44 17.65 -8.20
CA ALA A 16 6.09 18.97 -8.73
C ALA A 16 4.69 19.47 -8.29
N GLY A 17 3.97 18.75 -7.42
CA GLY A 17 2.61 19.11 -6.97
C GLY A 17 1.52 18.95 -8.03
N ARG A 18 1.81 18.26 -9.14
CA ARG A 18 0.93 18.08 -10.30
C ARG A 18 -0.01 16.88 -10.12
N TRP A 19 -0.92 16.99 -9.16
CA TRP A 19 -1.78 15.88 -8.73
C TRP A 19 -2.81 15.43 -9.77
N LEU A 20 -3.26 16.35 -10.64
CA LEU A 20 -4.19 16.01 -11.72
C LEU A 20 -3.53 15.01 -12.68
N GLU A 21 -2.31 15.29 -13.11
CA GLU A 21 -1.53 14.45 -14.01
C GLU A 21 -1.13 13.12 -13.36
N VAL A 22 -0.83 13.14 -12.06
CA VAL A 22 -0.66 11.91 -11.26
C VAL A 22 -1.92 11.04 -11.34
N ARG A 23 -3.10 11.64 -11.15
CA ARG A 23 -4.38 10.93 -11.18
C ARG A 23 -4.68 10.37 -12.55
N GLU A 24 -4.57 11.18 -13.61
CA GLU A 24 -4.79 10.75 -14.99
C GLU A 24 -3.86 9.59 -15.38
N MET A 25 -2.58 9.70 -15.00
CA MET A 25 -1.59 8.67 -15.29
C MET A 25 -1.86 7.37 -14.54
N ARG A 26 -2.25 7.43 -13.27
CA ARG A 26 -2.66 6.25 -12.48
C ARG A 26 -3.90 5.58 -13.06
N THR A 27 -4.89 6.36 -13.47
CA THR A 27 -6.10 5.85 -14.14
C THR A 27 -5.76 5.17 -15.46
N TRP A 28 -4.92 5.81 -16.28
CA TRP A 28 -4.48 5.27 -17.55
C TRP A 28 -3.69 3.96 -17.38
N LEU A 29 -2.82 3.87 -16.37
CA LEU A 29 -2.10 2.63 -16.02
C LEU A 29 -3.05 1.50 -15.61
N ARG A 30 -4.06 1.80 -14.77
CA ARG A 30 -5.08 0.83 -14.36
C ARG A 30 -5.89 0.33 -15.55
N GLN A 31 -6.34 1.21 -16.44
CA GLN A 31 -7.08 0.85 -17.65
C GLN A 31 -6.26 -0.04 -18.59
N LYS A 32 -4.93 0.10 -18.61
CA LYS A 32 -4.02 -0.75 -19.39
C LYS A 32 -3.58 -2.02 -18.66
N GLY A 33 -4.05 -2.27 -17.44
CA GLY A 33 -3.62 -3.40 -16.60
C GLY A 33 -2.16 -3.31 -16.16
N LEU A 34 -1.53 -2.13 -16.26
CA LEU A 34 -0.12 -1.89 -15.96
C LEU A 34 0.04 -1.46 -14.49
N ASN A 35 -0.26 -2.37 -13.58
CA ASN A 35 -0.16 -2.13 -12.15
C ASN A 35 1.25 -2.51 -11.63
N LYS A 36 1.71 -1.83 -10.57
CA LYS A 36 2.85 -2.31 -9.80
C LYS A 36 2.45 -3.67 -9.22
N THR A 37 3.25 -4.71 -9.44
CA THR A 37 3.05 -5.99 -8.77
C THR A 37 3.09 -5.74 -7.26
N PRO A 38 2.03 -6.06 -6.52
CA PRO A 38 2.02 -5.86 -5.08
C PRO A 38 3.13 -6.71 -4.45
N GLY A 39 3.70 -6.21 -3.35
CA GLY A 39 4.61 -7.01 -2.54
C GLY A 39 3.87 -8.23 -2.00
N CYS A 40 4.51 -9.39 -2.02
CA CYS A 40 3.97 -10.62 -1.45
C CYS A 40 4.96 -11.13 -0.40
N SER A 41 4.42 -11.60 0.71
CA SER A 41 5.15 -12.31 1.76
C SER A 41 4.34 -13.53 2.21
N TRP A 42 5.00 -14.46 2.88
CA TRP A 42 4.34 -15.64 3.42
C TRP A 42 5.02 -16.09 4.70
N ILE A 43 4.26 -16.77 5.55
CA ILE A 43 4.77 -17.44 6.75
C ILE A 43 4.17 -18.85 6.83
N VAL A 44 4.85 -19.73 7.57
CA VAL A 44 4.34 -21.08 7.87
C VAL A 44 4.01 -21.18 9.34
N VAL A 45 2.75 -21.50 9.66
CA VAL A 45 2.26 -21.68 11.02
C VAL A 45 1.58 -23.04 11.10
N ARG A 46 2.02 -23.91 12.02
CA ARG A 46 1.45 -25.27 12.18
C ARG A 46 1.38 -26.06 10.85
N SER A 47 2.43 -25.96 10.05
CA SER A 47 2.51 -26.56 8.71
C SER A 47 1.52 -26.02 7.68
N GLN A 48 0.81 -24.93 7.97
CA GLN A 48 -0.05 -24.22 7.04
C GLN A 48 0.64 -22.97 6.51
N LEU A 49 0.55 -22.76 5.20
CA LEU A 49 1.11 -21.59 4.52
C LEU A 49 0.09 -20.45 4.52
N HIS A 50 0.50 -19.30 5.04
CA HIS A 50 -0.31 -18.09 5.05
C HIS A 50 0.37 -17.05 4.15
N TYR A 51 -0.35 -16.62 3.11
CA TYR A 51 0.11 -15.59 2.17
C TYR A 51 -0.44 -14.22 2.55
N PHE A 52 0.39 -13.20 2.39
CA PHE A 52 0.02 -11.81 2.58
C PHE A 52 0.47 -11.00 1.39
N THR A 53 -0.50 -10.44 0.67
CA THR A 53 -0.26 -9.50 -0.42
C THR A 53 -0.45 -8.08 0.12
N ALA A 54 0.41 -7.14 -0.27
CA ALA A 54 0.31 -5.76 0.16
C ALA A 54 -1.06 -5.16 -0.23
N GLY A 55 -1.83 -4.74 0.77
CA GLY A 55 -3.18 -4.19 0.60
C GLY A 55 -4.30 -5.23 0.46
N ASP A 56 -3.99 -6.53 0.59
CA ASP A 56 -4.99 -7.60 0.55
C ASP A 56 -5.57 -7.90 1.94
N THR A 57 -6.89 -7.98 2.02
CA THR A 57 -7.66 -8.28 3.24
C THR A 57 -8.46 -9.59 3.13
N SER A 58 -8.24 -10.38 2.07
CA SER A 58 -8.97 -11.62 1.78
C SER A 58 -8.74 -12.75 2.78
N HIS A 59 -7.68 -12.67 3.59
CA HIS A 59 -7.39 -13.67 4.62
C HIS A 59 -8.55 -13.75 5.64
N PRO A 60 -9.09 -14.93 5.98
CA PRO A 60 -10.24 -15.06 6.91
C PRO A 60 -10.02 -14.46 8.31
N GLN A 61 -8.76 -14.26 8.68
CA GLN A 61 -8.36 -13.67 9.96
C GLN A 61 -7.77 -12.25 9.80
N SER A 62 -7.95 -11.61 8.65
CA SER A 62 -7.38 -10.29 8.34
C SER A 62 -7.74 -9.26 9.40
N GLU A 63 -9.01 -9.15 9.76
CA GLU A 63 -9.50 -8.23 10.79
C GLU A 63 -8.74 -8.37 12.12
N LYS A 64 -8.60 -9.61 12.61
CA LYS A 64 -7.87 -9.90 13.85
C LYS A 64 -6.38 -9.57 13.74
N LEU A 65 -5.77 -9.84 12.59
CA LEU A 65 -4.36 -9.51 12.35
C LEU A 65 -4.14 -7.99 12.38
N TYR A 66 -4.99 -7.22 11.70
CA TYR A 66 -4.91 -5.77 11.71
C TYR A 66 -5.17 -5.17 13.09
N ALA A 67 -6.12 -5.71 13.86
CA ALA A 67 -6.36 -5.29 15.24
C ALA A 67 -5.12 -5.51 16.14
N ASN A 68 -4.44 -6.65 15.98
CA ASN A 68 -3.18 -6.93 16.69
C ASN A 68 -2.06 -5.99 16.25
N LEU A 69 -1.91 -5.74 14.95
CA LEU A 69 -0.92 -4.80 14.42
C LEU A 69 -1.14 -3.39 14.96
N ASN A 70 -2.39 -2.91 15.00
CA ASN A 70 -2.73 -1.61 15.57
C ASN A 70 -2.39 -1.54 17.05
N SER A 71 -2.68 -2.60 17.82
CA SER A 71 -2.34 -2.66 19.25
C SER A 71 -0.82 -2.62 19.47
N LEU A 72 -0.05 -3.34 18.66
CA LEU A 72 1.41 -3.31 18.69
C LEU A 72 1.95 -1.91 18.34
N LEU A 73 1.40 -1.26 17.30
CA LEU A 73 1.77 0.10 16.93
C LEU A 73 1.51 1.10 18.06
N SER A 74 0.38 0.97 18.76
CA SER A 74 0.09 1.80 19.93
C SER A 74 1.11 1.59 21.05
N LEU A 75 1.44 0.35 21.39
CA LEU A 75 2.44 0.04 22.42
C LEU A 75 3.82 0.59 22.04
N ILE A 76 4.21 0.45 20.77
CA ILE A 76 5.49 0.96 20.26
C ILE A 76 5.55 2.49 20.38
N LYS A 77 4.47 3.19 20.04
CA LYS A 77 4.35 4.66 20.19
C LYS A 77 4.45 5.10 21.65
N GLU A 78 3.79 4.39 22.56
CA GLU A 78 3.85 4.66 24.01
C GLU A 78 5.28 4.53 24.56
N ASN A 79 6.10 3.65 23.98
CA ASN A 79 7.50 3.45 24.36
C ASN A 79 8.46 4.45 23.69
N GLY A 80 7.94 5.56 23.14
CA GLY A 80 8.75 6.65 22.59
C GLY A 80 9.16 6.45 21.13
N TYR A 81 8.58 5.48 20.42
CA TYR A 81 8.76 5.38 18.97
C TYR A 81 8.06 6.56 18.29
N VAL A 82 8.86 7.49 17.79
CA VAL A 82 8.39 8.54 16.90
C VAL A 82 8.19 7.90 15.53
N HIS A 83 6.94 7.88 15.11
CA HIS A 83 6.56 7.35 13.82
C HIS A 83 7.11 8.26 12.72
N ASP A 84 8.27 7.91 12.17
CA ASP A 84 8.76 8.51 10.93
C ASP A 84 8.01 7.89 9.74
N LEU A 85 6.68 7.98 9.78
CA LEU A 85 5.92 7.93 8.55
C LEU A 85 6.01 9.34 7.97
N CYS A 86 6.92 9.50 7.01
CA CYS A 86 6.58 10.35 5.88
C CYS A 86 5.34 9.71 5.24
N VAL A 87 4.16 10.03 5.81
CA VAL A 87 2.87 9.58 5.33
C VAL A 87 2.77 10.15 3.93
N ILE A 88 3.03 9.32 2.92
CA ILE A 88 2.43 9.56 1.62
C ILE A 88 0.94 9.38 1.93
N SER A 89 0.25 10.49 2.19
CA SER A 89 -1.19 10.51 2.35
C SER A 89 -1.78 9.94 1.07
N HIS A 90 -2.10 8.65 1.12
CA HIS A 90 -3.06 8.05 0.23
C HIS A 90 -4.38 8.65 0.66
N ASP A 91 -4.74 9.75 0.00
CA ASP A 91 -6.08 10.29 0.01
C ASP A 91 -7.00 9.16 -0.47
N GLU A 92 -7.68 8.51 0.48
CA GLU A 92 -8.74 7.55 0.23
C GLU A 92 -9.92 8.32 -0.34
N GLY A 93 -9.88 8.54 -1.65
CA GLY A 93 -11.06 8.84 -2.42
C GLY A 93 -11.85 7.55 -2.61
N GLU A 94 -12.83 7.34 -1.72
CA GLU A 94 -13.99 6.49 -1.96
C GLU A 94 -14.68 6.82 -3.30
N TYR A 95 -15.50 5.84 -3.71
CA TYR A 95 -16.65 5.87 -4.63
C TYR A 95 -16.46 5.38 -6.06
N GLY A 96 -17.16 4.27 -6.36
CA GLY A 96 -17.83 4.02 -7.64
C GLY A 96 -17.31 2.84 -8.43
#